data_AF-A0A497T1B0-F1
#
_entry.id   AF-A0A497T1B0-F1
#
_cell.length_a   1.000
_cell.length_b   1.000
_cell.length_c   1.000
_cell.angle_alpha   90.00
_cell.angle_beta   90.00
_cell.angle_gamma   90.00
#
_symmetry.space_group_name_H-M   'P 1'
#
loop_
_entity.id
_entity.type
_entity.pdbx_description
1 polymer ?
#
loop_
_entity_poly.entity_id
_entity_poly.type
_entity_poly.pdbx_seq_one_letter_code
_entity_poly.pdbx_strand_id
1 'polypeptide(L)'
;MQTDFREGFIIYRNGKKEPAYVCVHSGPALENPVSRDNNSETVASLCWMKTGGTLIISTLPRKRAFGIDFNRGIPPKPEALAGFKYFISKSNRKFLHEYRKKYAWTAKDNEDYDTRLKIYNRFWKEVKKNFFVLLIHTALTRLRFVPSIMDISSFDDKIISKEEFIKIINSVNSDYSDFFKKIENEYKTFVLLEEERAIINTFRIYNKFGLEKIDIDFLDKMKMGLNLVKKYCGPSVYNDLQKKFTQKKFIRAVKLTLEKMPAPKITYEHIFRGERSYGPKRELKEILGKNRVIVQFEPVYFMSFWYPNETSQIITDIINRVLE
;
A
#
# COMPACT_ATOMS: atom_id res chain seq x y z
N MET A 1 -7.05 -6.17 -28.08
CA MET A 1 -6.70 -6.46 -26.67
C MET A 1 -6.08 -7.85 -26.61
N GLN A 2 -4.92 -8.00 -25.97
CA GLN A 2 -4.23 -9.29 -25.81
C GLN A 2 -4.12 -9.66 -24.33
N THR A 3 -4.36 -10.92 -24.00
CA THR A 3 -4.22 -11.46 -22.63
C THR A 3 -3.23 -12.61 -22.60
N ASP A 4 -2.26 -12.56 -21.69
CA ASP A 4 -1.33 -13.65 -21.42
C ASP A 4 -1.52 -14.16 -19.99
N PHE A 5 -1.87 -15.43 -19.84
CA PHE A 5 -1.90 -16.10 -18.54
C PHE A 5 -0.52 -16.67 -18.21
N ARG A 6 0.04 -16.28 -17.07
CA ARG A 6 1.33 -16.77 -16.58
C ARG A 6 1.14 -17.41 -15.22
N GLU A 7 2.05 -18.30 -14.87
CA GLU A 7 2.12 -18.83 -13.52
C GLU A 7 2.38 -17.69 -12.53
N GLY A 8 1.39 -17.42 -11.68
CA GLY A 8 1.42 -16.42 -10.62
C GLY A 8 1.04 -14.98 -10.99
N PHE A 9 0.72 -14.69 -12.25
CA PHE A 9 0.24 -13.37 -12.69
C PHE A 9 -0.43 -13.40 -14.08
N ILE A 10 -1.22 -12.37 -14.39
CA ILE A 10 -1.87 -12.20 -15.70
C ILE A 10 -1.44 -10.86 -16.30
N ILE A 11 -1.25 -10.83 -17.61
CA ILE A 11 -0.91 -9.62 -18.36
C ILE A 11 -2.03 -9.31 -19.35
N TYR A 12 -2.46 -8.06 -19.37
CA TYR A 12 -3.36 -7.51 -20.38
C TYR A 12 -2.64 -6.40 -21.15
N ARG A 13 -2.81 -6.35 -22.47
CA ARG A 13 -2.23 -5.33 -23.33
C ARG A 13 -3.30 -4.71 -24.21
N ASN A 14 -3.33 -3.38 -24.25
CA ASN A 14 -4.28 -2.63 -25.05
C ASN A 14 -3.63 -1.36 -25.62
N GLY A 15 -3.65 -1.22 -26.95
CA GLY A 15 -3.14 -0.03 -27.62
C GLY A 15 -1.64 0.20 -27.39
N LYS A 16 -1.31 1.34 -26.78
CA LYS A 16 0.06 1.77 -26.50
C LYS A 16 0.82 0.75 -25.64
N LYS A 17 2.15 0.81 -25.66
CA LYS A 17 3.00 -0.05 -24.80
C LYS A 17 3.08 0.47 -23.35
N GLU A 18 3.01 1.79 -23.19
CA GLU A 18 3.12 2.51 -21.92
C GLU A 18 1.82 3.27 -21.61
N PRO A 19 1.50 3.52 -20.33
CA PRO A 19 2.24 3.10 -19.14
C PRO A 19 1.95 1.64 -18.74
N ALA A 20 2.72 1.10 -17.79
CA ALA A 20 2.45 -0.20 -17.19
C ALA A 20 1.82 -0.06 -15.80
N TYR A 21 0.57 -0.50 -15.66
CA TYR A 21 -0.13 -0.60 -14.39
C TYR A 21 0.15 -1.96 -13.75
N VAL A 22 0.65 -1.98 -12.52
CA VAL A 22 1.13 -3.20 -11.85
C VAL A 22 0.49 -3.32 -10.47
N CYS A 23 -0.27 -4.39 -10.27
CA CYS A 23 -0.92 -4.71 -9.00
C CYS A 23 -0.22 -5.91 -8.36
N VAL A 24 0.81 -5.63 -7.55
CA VAL A 24 1.67 -6.67 -6.94
C VAL A 24 0.96 -7.48 -5.85
N HIS A 25 -0.13 -6.96 -5.27
CA HIS A 25 -0.81 -7.51 -4.09
C HIS A 25 -2.30 -7.84 -4.32
N SER A 26 -2.73 -8.00 -5.58
CA SER A 26 -4.11 -8.36 -5.96
C SER A 26 -4.47 -9.84 -5.85
N GLY A 27 -3.52 -10.71 -5.49
CA GLY A 27 -3.83 -12.13 -5.30
C GLY A 27 -4.75 -12.38 -4.09
N PRO A 28 -5.17 -13.64 -3.89
CA PRO A 28 -6.14 -14.00 -2.86
C PRO A 28 -5.67 -13.63 -1.44
N ALA A 29 -6.63 -13.24 -0.60
CA ALA A 29 -6.40 -12.99 0.82
C ALA A 29 -6.48 -14.30 1.61
N LEU A 30 -5.32 -14.85 2.01
CA LEU A 30 -5.26 -16.10 2.78
C LEU A 30 -5.04 -15.83 4.28
N GLU A 31 -5.85 -16.47 5.13
CA GLU A 31 -5.96 -16.31 6.60
C GLU A 31 -6.36 -14.93 7.13
N ASN A 32 -6.10 -13.84 6.38
CA ASN A 32 -6.43 -12.49 6.82
C ASN A 32 -7.10 -11.72 5.67
N PRO A 33 -8.35 -11.27 5.82
CA PRO A 33 -9.09 -10.58 4.75
C PRO A 33 -8.47 -9.24 4.34
N VAL A 34 -7.60 -8.65 5.17
CA VAL A 34 -6.91 -7.38 4.85
C VAL A 34 -5.48 -7.57 4.34
N SER A 35 -5.09 -8.80 3.96
CA SER A 35 -3.75 -9.05 3.41
C SER A 35 -3.63 -8.73 1.93
N ARG A 36 -4.73 -8.57 1.20
CA ARG A 36 -4.77 -8.17 -0.22
C ARG A 36 -4.94 -6.66 -0.32
N ASP A 37 -4.43 -6.08 -1.39
CA ASP A 37 -4.73 -4.70 -1.76
C ASP A 37 -6.08 -4.67 -2.52
N ASN A 38 -7.18 -4.73 -1.76
CA ASN A 38 -8.53 -4.87 -2.30
C ASN A 38 -8.85 -3.75 -3.29
N ASN A 39 -9.41 -4.12 -4.45
CA ASN A 39 -9.82 -3.23 -5.54
C ASN A 39 -8.67 -2.46 -6.21
N SER A 40 -7.41 -2.73 -5.87
CA SER A 40 -6.26 -2.16 -6.60
C SER A 40 -6.27 -2.57 -8.08
N GLU A 41 -6.61 -3.82 -8.38
CA GLU A 41 -6.81 -4.31 -9.75
C GLU A 41 -7.96 -3.63 -10.48
N THR A 42 -9.05 -3.29 -9.77
CA THR A 42 -10.19 -2.58 -10.35
C THR A 42 -9.76 -1.19 -10.77
N VAL A 43 -9.15 -0.42 -9.86
CA VAL A 43 -8.63 0.93 -10.15
C VAL A 43 -7.61 0.87 -11.29
N ALA A 44 -6.64 -0.04 -11.24
CA ALA A 44 -5.63 -0.19 -12.28
C ALA A 44 -6.24 -0.55 -13.64
N SER A 45 -7.25 -1.42 -13.67
CA SER A 45 -7.95 -1.78 -14.90
C SER A 45 -8.71 -0.59 -15.50
N LEU A 46 -9.33 0.25 -14.67
CA LEU A 46 -10.01 1.46 -15.13
C LEU A 46 -9.03 2.48 -15.70
N CYS A 47 -7.88 2.69 -15.04
CA CYS A 47 -6.81 3.52 -15.60
C CYS A 47 -6.33 2.96 -16.95
N TRP A 48 -6.03 1.67 -17.01
CA TRP A 48 -5.57 0.98 -18.22
C TRP A 48 -6.58 1.04 -19.37
N MET A 49 -7.89 0.94 -19.09
CA MET A 49 -8.91 1.10 -20.12
C MET A 49 -8.96 2.53 -20.68
N LYS A 50 -8.65 3.55 -19.85
CA LYS A 50 -8.65 4.96 -20.27
C LYS A 50 -7.41 5.32 -21.10
N THR A 51 -6.23 4.80 -20.74
CA THR A 51 -4.94 5.25 -21.31
C THR A 51 -4.29 4.24 -22.25
N GLY A 52 -4.72 2.97 -22.22
CA GLY A 52 -4.03 1.86 -22.86
C GLY A 52 -2.79 1.42 -22.06
N GLY A 53 -1.82 0.79 -22.74
CA GLY A 53 -0.61 0.30 -22.08
C GLY A 53 -0.70 -1.18 -21.71
N THR A 54 0.00 -1.51 -20.63
CA THR A 54 0.06 -2.87 -20.08
C THR A 54 -0.51 -2.90 -18.67
N LEU A 55 -1.35 -3.88 -18.36
CA LEU A 55 -1.83 -4.17 -17.01
C LEU A 55 -1.28 -5.52 -16.55
N ILE A 56 -0.59 -5.55 -15.41
CA ILE A 56 0.04 -6.74 -14.83
C ILE A 56 -0.56 -6.97 -13.44
N ILE A 57 -1.27 -8.07 -13.26
CA ILE A 57 -1.98 -8.39 -12.02
C ILE A 57 -1.38 -9.67 -11.41
N SER A 58 -0.88 -9.57 -10.18
CA SER A 58 -0.49 -10.75 -9.40
C SER A 58 -1.70 -11.62 -9.08
N THR A 59 -1.57 -12.93 -9.28
CA THR A 59 -2.59 -13.92 -8.89
C THR A 59 -2.20 -14.72 -7.65
N LEU A 60 -1.02 -14.45 -7.08
CA LEU A 60 -0.53 -15.12 -5.86
C LEU A 60 -0.82 -14.32 -4.60
N PRO A 61 -1.14 -14.99 -3.47
CA PRO A 61 -1.24 -14.31 -2.19
C PRO A 61 0.12 -13.71 -1.82
N ARG A 62 0.17 -12.46 -1.33
CA ARG A 62 1.43 -11.86 -0.83
C ARG A 62 1.96 -12.49 0.47
N LYS A 63 1.26 -13.48 0.99
CA LYS A 63 1.64 -14.15 2.23
C LYS A 63 2.78 -15.14 1.96
N ARG A 64 3.94 -14.86 2.56
CA ARG A 64 5.22 -15.55 2.30
C ARG A 64 5.16 -17.08 2.42
N ALA A 65 4.33 -17.63 3.31
CA ALA A 65 4.14 -19.07 3.43
C ALA A 65 3.49 -19.70 2.20
N PHE A 66 2.58 -18.99 1.54
CA PHE A 66 1.70 -19.54 0.49
C PHE A 66 1.89 -18.91 -0.89
N GLY A 67 2.59 -17.79 -0.98
CA GLY A 67 2.85 -17.11 -2.24
C GLY A 67 4.02 -16.15 -2.14
N ILE A 68 3.96 -15.07 -2.91
CA ILE A 68 5.09 -14.18 -3.18
C ILE A 68 4.64 -12.74 -2.94
N ASP A 69 5.29 -12.05 -2.00
CA ASP A 69 5.19 -10.61 -1.87
C ASP A 69 6.14 -9.96 -2.89
N PHE A 70 5.64 -9.68 -4.10
CA PHE A 70 6.47 -9.10 -5.15
C PHE A 70 7.08 -7.74 -4.74
N ASN A 71 6.50 -7.04 -3.77
CA ASN A 71 7.02 -5.76 -3.26
C ASN A 71 8.23 -5.91 -2.31
N ARG A 72 8.88 -7.07 -2.27
CA ARG A 72 10.03 -7.40 -1.40
C ARG A 72 11.11 -8.16 -2.17
N GLY A 73 12.30 -8.24 -1.61
CA GLY A 73 13.43 -8.89 -2.26
C GLY A 73 13.40 -10.43 -2.17
N ILE A 74 14.16 -11.06 -3.06
CA ILE A 74 14.51 -12.48 -3.02
C ILE A 74 15.21 -12.82 -1.69
N PRO A 75 14.69 -13.79 -0.89
CA PRO A 75 15.37 -14.31 0.30
C PRO A 75 16.56 -15.21 -0.02
N PRO A 76 17.61 -15.25 0.81
CA PRO A 76 18.59 -16.32 0.77
C PRO A 76 17.93 -17.69 1.00
N LYS A 77 18.30 -18.70 0.20
CA LYS A 77 17.70 -20.05 0.26
C LYS A 77 17.69 -20.66 1.67
N PRO A 78 18.79 -20.63 2.45
CA PRO A 78 18.76 -21.17 3.82
C PRO A 78 17.77 -20.46 4.74
N GLU A 79 17.66 -19.13 4.64
CA GLU A 79 16.70 -18.34 5.43
C GLU A 79 15.26 -18.62 5.02
N ALA A 80 15.00 -18.81 3.72
CA ALA A 80 13.67 -19.12 3.20
C ALA A 80 13.16 -20.47 3.69
N LEU A 81 14.03 -21.49 3.70
CA LEU A 81 13.73 -22.84 4.19
C LEU A 81 13.50 -22.84 5.70
N ALA A 82 14.43 -22.26 6.46
CA ALA A 82 14.32 -22.17 7.92
C ALA A 82 13.12 -21.33 8.36
N GLY A 83 12.79 -20.28 7.59
CA GLY A 83 11.69 -19.37 7.88
C GLY A 83 10.30 -20.00 7.74
N PHE A 84 10.14 -21.02 6.88
CA PHE A 84 8.83 -21.59 6.56
C PHE A 84 8.09 -22.08 7.82
N LYS A 85 8.78 -22.82 8.70
CA LYS A 85 8.19 -23.32 9.96
C LYS A 85 7.66 -22.20 10.84
N TYR A 86 8.39 -21.07 10.93
CA TYR A 86 7.98 -19.93 11.75
C TYR A 86 6.76 -19.21 11.19
N PHE A 87 6.62 -19.16 9.86
CA PHE A 87 5.46 -18.54 9.22
C PHE A 87 4.19 -19.38 9.38
N ILE A 88 4.31 -20.71 9.36
CA ILE A 88 3.18 -21.62 9.61
C ILE A 88 2.79 -21.63 11.10
N SER A 89 3.75 -21.80 12.00
CA SER A 89 3.47 -21.90 13.45
C SER A 89 3.21 -20.55 14.13
N LYS A 90 3.57 -19.44 13.47
CA LYS A 90 3.53 -18.07 14.02
C LYS A 90 4.33 -17.91 15.33
N SER A 91 5.35 -18.74 15.56
CA SER A 91 6.01 -18.87 16.87
C SER A 91 7.11 -17.84 17.18
N ASN A 92 7.62 -17.07 16.20
CA ASN A 92 8.68 -16.08 16.41
C ASN A 92 8.34 -14.72 15.80
N ARG A 93 7.63 -13.86 16.55
CA ARG A 93 7.13 -12.56 16.06
C ARG A 93 8.24 -11.62 15.57
N LYS A 94 9.37 -11.54 16.28
CA LYS A 94 10.50 -10.67 15.91
C LYS A 94 11.12 -11.09 14.58
N PHE A 95 11.40 -12.39 14.42
CA PHE A 95 11.89 -12.92 13.16
C PHE A 95 10.89 -12.65 12.02
N LEU A 96 9.62 -12.95 12.23
CA LEU A 96 8.58 -12.75 11.22
C LEU A 96 8.46 -11.29 10.78
N HIS A 97 8.56 -10.35 11.72
CA HIS A 97 8.54 -8.91 11.43
C HIS A 97 9.72 -8.49 10.56
N GLU A 98 10.95 -8.85 10.97
CA GLU A 98 12.17 -8.48 10.24
C GLU A 98 12.25 -9.17 8.87
N TYR A 99 11.82 -10.43 8.78
CA TYR A 99 11.74 -11.15 7.52
C TYR A 99 10.74 -10.49 6.56
N ARG A 100 9.57 -10.06 7.05
CA ARG A 100 8.55 -9.39 6.22
C ARG A 100 9.01 -8.05 5.65
N LYS A 101 9.89 -7.33 6.36
CA LYS A 101 10.46 -6.09 5.85
C LYS A 101 11.35 -6.31 4.62
N LYS A 102 12.02 -7.44 4.54
CA LYS A 102 13.07 -7.68 3.54
C LYS A 102 12.62 -8.59 2.40
N TYR A 103 11.96 -9.69 2.73
CA TYR A 103 11.88 -10.83 1.83
C TYR A 103 10.47 -11.20 1.37
N ALA A 104 10.41 -11.71 0.14
CA ALA A 104 9.19 -11.94 -0.62
C ALA A 104 8.47 -13.26 -0.31
N TRP A 105 9.18 -14.34 0.00
CA TRP A 105 8.58 -15.64 0.31
C TRP A 105 9.38 -16.43 1.35
N THR A 106 8.81 -17.53 1.85
CA THR A 106 9.52 -18.64 2.49
C THR A 106 9.27 -19.91 1.67
N ALA A 107 10.06 -20.96 1.86
CA ALA A 107 9.98 -22.17 1.05
C ALA A 107 9.90 -23.44 1.91
N LYS A 108 9.03 -24.38 1.51
CA LYS A 108 8.88 -25.69 2.17
C LYS A 108 10.13 -26.56 2.03
N ASP A 109 10.70 -26.53 0.84
CA ASP A 109 11.82 -27.33 0.39
C ASP A 109 12.55 -26.61 -0.75
N ASN A 110 13.57 -27.28 -1.31
CA ASN A 110 14.39 -26.72 -2.38
C ASN A 110 13.57 -26.45 -3.66
N GLU A 111 12.62 -27.32 -3.99
CA GLU A 111 11.80 -27.23 -5.20
C GLU A 111 10.80 -26.06 -5.11
N ASP A 112 10.14 -25.88 -3.96
CA ASP A 112 9.27 -24.73 -3.69
C ASP A 112 10.04 -23.41 -3.79
N TYR A 113 11.28 -23.38 -3.29
CA TYR A 113 12.14 -22.20 -3.43
C TYR A 113 12.44 -21.88 -4.90
N ASP A 114 12.90 -22.87 -5.66
CA ASP A 114 13.31 -22.68 -7.06
C ASP A 114 12.11 -22.31 -7.94
N THR A 115 10.93 -22.88 -7.66
CA THR A 115 9.65 -22.54 -8.31
C THR A 115 9.25 -21.09 -8.05
N ARG A 116 9.27 -20.64 -6.79
CA ARG A 116 8.93 -19.25 -6.44
C ARG A 116 9.92 -18.25 -7.00
N LEU A 117 11.21 -18.58 -7.01
CA LEU A 117 12.25 -17.76 -7.63
C LEU A 117 11.98 -17.58 -9.13
N LYS A 118 11.61 -18.66 -9.82
CA LYS A 118 11.26 -18.64 -11.25
C LYS A 118 10.04 -17.76 -11.52
N ILE A 119 8.98 -17.85 -10.70
CA ILE A 119 7.79 -16.99 -10.82
C ILE A 119 8.15 -15.52 -10.56
N TYR A 120 8.88 -15.24 -9.48
CA TYR A 120 9.34 -13.89 -9.13
C TYR A 120 10.14 -13.23 -10.26
N ASN A 121 11.12 -13.95 -10.81
CA ASN A 121 11.96 -13.46 -11.89
C ASN A 121 11.16 -13.23 -13.18
N ARG A 122 10.18 -14.10 -13.50
CA ARG A 122 9.29 -13.93 -14.66
C ARG A 122 8.40 -12.70 -14.51
N PHE A 123 7.82 -12.48 -13.33
CA PHE A 123 7.00 -11.30 -13.05
C PHE A 123 7.78 -10.00 -13.30
N TRP A 124 8.93 -9.85 -12.65
CA TRP A 124 9.76 -8.65 -12.81
C TRP A 124 10.38 -8.54 -14.22
N LYS A 125 10.60 -9.66 -14.91
CA LYS A 125 10.99 -9.66 -16.34
C LYS A 125 9.92 -9.09 -17.26
N GLU A 126 8.64 -9.19 -16.91
CA GLU A 126 7.56 -8.58 -17.68
C GLU A 126 7.40 -7.09 -17.32
N VAL A 127 7.41 -6.75 -16.04
CA VAL A 127 7.32 -5.34 -15.59
C VAL A 127 8.44 -4.49 -16.21
N LYS A 128 9.67 -5.01 -16.25
CA LYS A 128 10.85 -4.29 -16.73
C LYS A 128 10.87 -3.96 -18.22
N LYS A 129 9.94 -4.53 -19.01
CA LYS A 129 9.80 -4.21 -20.45
C LYS A 129 9.29 -2.78 -20.68
N ASN A 130 8.79 -2.16 -19.62
CA ASN A 130 8.18 -0.85 -19.63
C ASN A 130 9.10 0.21 -19.00
N PHE A 131 9.01 1.42 -19.52
CA PHE A 131 9.74 2.59 -19.06
C PHE A 131 9.00 3.31 -17.92
N PHE A 132 7.67 3.40 -18.03
CA PHE A 132 6.80 4.09 -17.10
C PHE A 132 5.96 3.08 -16.31
N VAL A 133 6.35 2.82 -15.07
CA VAL A 133 5.76 1.78 -14.21
C VAL A 133 4.96 2.41 -13.08
N LEU A 134 3.72 1.99 -12.97
CA LEU A 134 2.75 2.46 -11.99
C LEU A 134 2.37 1.32 -11.07
N LEU A 135 2.86 1.36 -9.83
CA LEU A 135 2.48 0.39 -8.81
C LEU A 135 1.18 0.88 -8.17
N ILE A 136 0.08 0.16 -8.41
CA ILE A 136 -1.22 0.47 -7.83
C ILE A 136 -1.43 -0.42 -6.62
N HIS A 137 -1.50 0.22 -5.46
CA HIS A 137 -1.68 -0.40 -4.16
C HIS A 137 -3.04 -0.01 -3.55
N THR A 138 -3.28 -0.44 -2.32
CA THR A 138 -4.40 0.06 -1.53
C THR A 138 -4.02 0.16 -0.06
N ALA A 139 -4.12 1.37 0.47
CA ALA A 139 -3.91 1.64 1.88
C ALA A 139 -5.19 1.40 2.68
N LEU A 140 -5.11 0.74 3.84
CA LEU A 140 -6.28 0.69 4.74
C LEU A 140 -6.62 2.10 5.21
N THR A 141 -7.89 2.51 5.06
CA THR A 141 -8.38 3.80 5.53
C THR A 141 -8.28 3.88 7.05
N ARG A 142 -7.32 4.64 7.57
CA ARG A 142 -6.97 4.73 9.00
C ARG A 142 -6.59 6.16 9.34
N LEU A 143 -6.70 6.54 10.61
CA LEU A 143 -6.35 7.87 11.08
C LEU A 143 -4.94 8.27 10.65
N ARG A 144 -3.98 7.34 10.67
CA ARG A 144 -2.59 7.60 10.26
C ARG A 144 -2.42 8.14 8.84
N PHE A 145 -3.36 7.88 7.91
CA PHE A 145 -3.25 8.34 6.52
C PHE A 145 -3.78 9.75 6.33
N VAL A 146 -4.61 10.23 7.24
CA VAL A 146 -5.37 11.45 7.02
C VAL A 146 -4.44 12.69 7.09
N PRO A 147 -4.60 13.73 6.23
CA PRO A 147 -5.65 14.02 5.24
C PRO A 147 -5.52 13.31 3.89
N SER A 148 -4.55 12.42 3.72
CA SER A 148 -4.38 11.70 2.46
C SER A 148 -5.57 10.79 2.17
N ILE A 149 -6.16 10.94 0.99
CA ILE A 149 -7.05 9.93 0.36
C ILE A 149 -6.33 9.12 -0.71
N MET A 150 -5.17 9.60 -1.14
CA MET A 150 -4.26 8.92 -2.04
C MET A 150 -2.87 9.47 -1.79
N ASP A 151 -1.97 8.60 -1.35
CA ASP A 151 -0.57 8.96 -1.17
C ASP A 151 0.22 8.51 -2.39
N ILE A 152 1.04 9.41 -2.92
CA ILE A 152 1.84 9.19 -4.11
C ILE A 152 3.29 9.22 -3.71
N SER A 153 4.08 8.29 -4.23
CA SER A 153 5.53 8.32 -4.06
C SER A 153 6.23 7.95 -5.36
N SER A 154 7.35 8.63 -5.66
CA SER A 154 8.24 8.24 -6.76
C SER A 154 9.50 7.59 -6.18
N PHE A 155 10.10 6.66 -6.92
CA PHE A 155 11.32 5.98 -6.46
C PHE A 155 12.59 6.75 -6.80
N ASP A 156 12.48 7.69 -7.72
CA ASP A 156 13.56 8.52 -8.25
C ASP A 156 13.04 9.93 -8.50
N ASP A 157 13.92 10.90 -8.30
CA ASP A 157 13.78 12.29 -8.68
C ASP A 157 14.55 12.63 -9.97
N LYS A 158 15.34 11.68 -10.53
CA LYS A 158 16.17 11.92 -11.72
C LYS A 158 15.41 12.24 -13.00
N ILE A 159 14.22 11.66 -13.20
CA ILE A 159 13.44 11.87 -14.43
C ILE A 159 12.36 12.92 -14.21
N ILE A 160 11.65 12.83 -13.09
CA ILE A 160 10.65 13.81 -12.67
C ILE A 160 11.01 14.20 -11.25
N SER A 161 11.30 15.47 -11.03
CA SER A 161 11.68 15.95 -9.71
C SER A 161 10.51 15.86 -8.73
N LYS A 162 10.85 15.78 -7.44
CA LYS A 162 9.88 15.82 -6.35
C LYS A 162 9.02 17.08 -6.41
N GLU A 163 9.65 18.22 -6.73
CA GLU A 163 8.98 19.51 -6.83
C GLU A 163 7.94 19.49 -7.94
N GLU A 164 8.24 18.86 -9.08
CA GLU A 164 7.31 18.75 -10.20
C GLU A 164 6.10 17.88 -9.84
N PHE A 165 6.32 16.73 -9.18
CA PHE A 165 5.21 15.93 -8.65
C PHE A 165 4.32 16.71 -7.68
N ILE A 166 4.91 17.51 -6.80
CA ILE A 166 4.16 18.33 -5.84
C ILE A 166 3.31 19.37 -6.58
N LYS A 167 3.84 20.02 -7.64
CA LYS A 167 3.06 20.97 -8.46
C LYS A 167 1.87 20.27 -9.13
N ILE A 168 2.10 19.13 -9.78
CA ILE A 168 1.05 18.35 -10.44
C ILE A 168 -0.03 17.96 -9.43
N ILE A 169 0.37 17.44 -8.25
CA ILE A 169 -0.57 17.06 -7.18
C ILE A 169 -1.36 18.26 -6.66
N ASN A 170 -0.73 19.43 -6.49
CA ASN A 170 -1.43 20.64 -6.06
C ASN A 170 -2.45 21.11 -7.11
N SER A 171 -2.09 21.05 -8.39
CA SER A 171 -3.00 21.37 -9.49
C SER A 171 -4.19 20.40 -9.52
N VAL A 172 -3.96 19.08 -9.43
CA VAL A 172 -5.05 18.09 -9.37
C VAL A 172 -5.88 18.25 -8.09
N ASN A 173 -5.27 18.57 -6.94
CA ASN A 173 -6.03 18.87 -5.74
C ASN A 173 -6.96 20.08 -5.91
N SER A 174 -6.56 21.08 -6.70
CA SER A 174 -7.40 22.23 -7.02
C SER A 174 -8.60 21.79 -7.85
N ASP A 175 -8.35 21.01 -8.91
CA ASP A 175 -9.39 20.57 -9.85
C ASP A 175 -10.45 19.68 -9.20
N TYR A 176 -10.04 18.88 -8.21
CA TYR A 176 -10.92 17.95 -7.49
C TYR A 176 -11.38 18.47 -6.12
N SER A 177 -11.14 19.74 -5.80
CA SER A 177 -11.43 20.32 -4.48
C SER A 177 -12.90 20.18 -4.07
N ASP A 178 -13.84 20.45 -4.98
CA ASP A 178 -15.28 20.30 -4.74
C ASP A 178 -15.68 18.85 -4.46
N PHE A 179 -15.10 17.91 -5.21
CA PHE A 179 -15.33 16.48 -5.00
C PHE A 179 -14.81 16.04 -3.63
N PHE A 180 -13.60 16.47 -3.24
CA PHE A 180 -13.02 16.14 -1.92
C PHE A 180 -13.83 16.71 -0.77
N LYS A 181 -14.35 17.93 -0.92
CA LYS A 181 -15.26 18.54 0.05
C LYS A 181 -16.58 17.78 0.13
N LYS A 182 -17.14 17.34 -1.00
CA LYS A 182 -18.38 16.55 -1.06
C LYS A 182 -18.28 15.23 -0.28
N ILE A 183 -17.17 14.50 -0.41
CA ILE A 183 -16.97 13.18 0.24
C ILE A 183 -16.38 13.28 1.65
N GLU A 184 -16.07 14.48 2.15
CA GLU A 184 -15.32 14.67 3.40
C GLU A 184 -15.96 13.98 4.60
N ASN A 185 -17.26 14.18 4.81
CA ASN A 185 -17.99 13.62 5.94
C ASN A 185 -18.05 12.09 5.88
N GLU A 186 -18.28 11.54 4.69
CA GLU A 186 -18.32 10.09 4.44
C GLU A 186 -16.94 9.48 4.69
N TYR A 187 -15.89 10.13 4.19
CA TYR A 187 -14.51 9.70 4.40
C TYR A 187 -14.12 9.70 5.88
N LYS A 188 -14.38 10.80 6.60
CA LYS A 188 -14.10 10.90 8.05
C LYS A 188 -14.88 9.86 8.85
N THR A 189 -16.15 9.61 8.50
CA THR A 189 -16.97 8.56 9.11
C THR A 189 -16.37 7.19 8.87
N PHE A 190 -15.90 6.91 7.64
CA PHE A 190 -15.26 5.65 7.30
C PHE A 190 -13.96 5.44 8.09
N VAL A 191 -13.12 6.48 8.22
CA VAL A 191 -11.90 6.43 9.06
C VAL A 191 -12.26 6.07 10.50
N LEU A 192 -13.28 6.70 11.07
CA LEU A 192 -13.72 6.42 12.44
C LEU A 192 -14.16 4.96 12.61
N LEU A 193 -15.02 4.45 11.73
CA LEU A 193 -15.50 3.07 11.77
C LEU A 193 -14.36 2.06 11.64
N GLU A 194 -13.41 2.34 10.76
CA GLU A 194 -12.21 1.52 10.64
C GLU A 194 -11.40 1.53 11.93
N GLU A 195 -11.14 2.71 12.53
CA GLU A 195 -10.45 2.83 13.81
C GLU A 195 -11.13 2.01 14.91
N GLU A 196 -12.46 2.09 15.03
CA GLU A 196 -13.27 1.25 15.92
C GLU A 196 -13.05 -0.24 15.65
N ARG A 197 -13.17 -0.67 14.39
CA ARG A 197 -12.99 -2.07 13.98
C ARG A 197 -11.64 -2.64 14.40
N ALA A 198 -10.54 -1.93 14.17
CA ALA A 198 -9.23 -2.48 14.52
C ALA A 198 -8.94 -2.46 16.02
N ILE A 199 -9.48 -1.49 16.76
CA ILE A 199 -9.34 -1.46 18.21
C ILE A 199 -10.12 -2.62 18.85
N ILE A 200 -11.33 -2.90 18.37
CA ILE A 200 -12.11 -4.09 18.79
C ILE A 200 -11.35 -5.38 18.45
N ASN A 201 -10.81 -5.49 17.23
CA ASN A 201 -10.03 -6.67 16.85
C ASN A 201 -8.78 -6.85 17.71
N THR A 202 -8.13 -5.76 18.10
CA THR A 202 -6.98 -5.79 19.02
C THR A 202 -7.40 -6.32 20.39
N PHE A 203 -8.52 -5.84 20.92
CA PHE A 203 -9.07 -6.36 22.17
C PHE A 203 -9.36 -7.87 22.10
N ARG A 204 -10.02 -8.32 21.02
CA ARG A 204 -10.32 -9.74 20.79
C ARG A 204 -9.07 -10.63 20.77
N ILE A 205 -7.97 -10.15 20.21
CA ILE A 205 -6.74 -10.94 20.05
C ILE A 205 -5.90 -10.97 21.34
N TYR A 206 -5.79 -9.84 22.02
CA TYR A 206 -4.87 -9.70 23.17
C TYR A 206 -5.56 -9.81 24.53
N ASN A 207 -6.91 -9.85 24.58
CA ASN A 207 -7.75 -9.86 25.79
C ASN A 207 -7.42 -8.77 26.83
N LYS A 208 -6.60 -7.78 26.47
CA LYS A 208 -6.14 -6.69 27.33
C LYS A 208 -5.90 -5.44 26.48
N PHE A 209 -6.14 -4.29 27.09
CA PHE A 209 -5.93 -2.97 26.49
C PHE A 209 -4.69 -2.35 27.13
N GLY A 210 -3.63 -2.10 26.35
CA GLY A 210 -2.39 -1.50 26.84
C GLY A 210 -1.33 -1.47 25.75
N LEU A 211 -0.71 -0.31 25.52
CA LEU A 211 0.25 -0.10 24.43
C LEU A 211 1.43 -1.06 24.54
N GLU A 212 1.89 -1.38 25.75
CA GLU A 212 3.00 -2.29 26.00
C GLU A 212 2.72 -3.78 25.68
N LYS A 213 1.47 -4.18 25.44
CA LYS A 213 1.08 -5.59 25.22
C LYS A 213 0.66 -5.91 23.79
N ILE A 214 0.70 -4.91 22.89
CA ILE A 214 0.26 -5.07 21.52
C ILE A 214 1.45 -5.38 20.61
N ASP A 215 1.22 -6.17 19.56
CA ASP A 215 2.22 -6.52 18.56
C ASP A 215 2.91 -5.27 17.94
N ILE A 216 4.21 -5.39 17.70
CA ILE A 216 5.09 -4.30 17.27
C ILE A 216 4.58 -3.63 15.98
N ASP A 217 4.08 -4.42 15.02
CA ASP A 217 3.54 -3.88 13.75
C ASP A 217 2.33 -2.98 13.98
N PHE A 218 1.53 -3.28 14.99
CA PHE A 218 0.34 -2.49 15.32
C PHE A 218 0.70 -1.28 16.17
N LEU A 219 1.67 -1.42 17.09
CA LEU A 219 2.19 -0.31 17.89
C LEU A 219 2.71 0.81 17.00
N ASP A 220 3.54 0.49 16.00
CA ASP A 220 4.13 1.51 15.12
C ASP A 220 3.06 2.23 14.29
N LYS A 221 2.07 1.50 13.80
CA LYS A 221 0.94 2.09 13.06
C LYS A 221 0.06 2.97 13.93
N MET A 222 -0.20 2.56 15.17
CA MET A 222 -0.94 3.36 16.13
C MET A 222 -0.18 4.62 16.53
N LYS A 223 1.14 4.56 16.75
CA LYS A 223 1.96 5.73 17.08
C LYS A 223 1.80 6.84 16.03
N MET A 224 1.75 6.48 14.73
CA MET A 224 1.49 7.46 13.67
C MET A 224 0.13 8.16 13.83
N GLY A 225 -0.93 7.40 14.16
CA GLY A 225 -2.25 7.97 14.46
C GLY A 225 -2.26 8.83 15.73
N LEU A 226 -1.59 8.38 16.80
CA LEU A 226 -1.48 9.13 18.05
C LEU A 226 -0.69 10.44 17.87
N ASN A 227 0.28 10.50 16.96
CA ASN A 227 0.95 11.75 16.61
C ASN A 227 -0.02 12.75 15.97
N LEU A 228 -1.00 12.29 15.18
CA LEU A 228 -2.05 13.16 14.65
C LEU A 228 -2.99 13.64 15.76
N VAL A 229 -3.35 12.77 16.71
CA VAL A 229 -4.10 13.18 17.91
C VAL A 229 -3.35 14.30 18.66
N LYS A 230 -2.05 14.13 18.89
CA LYS A 230 -1.22 15.16 19.54
C LYS A 230 -1.22 16.47 18.75
N LYS A 231 -1.10 16.38 17.42
CA LYS A 231 -1.07 17.53 16.51
C LYS A 231 -2.38 18.33 16.53
N TYR A 232 -3.53 17.67 16.43
CA TYR A 232 -4.83 18.34 16.26
C TYR A 232 -5.59 18.56 17.57
N CYS A 233 -5.44 17.68 18.56
CA CYS A 233 -6.11 17.80 19.86
C CYS A 233 -5.23 18.41 20.96
N GLY A 234 -3.92 18.49 20.74
CA GLY A 234 -2.95 19.03 21.69
C GLY A 234 -2.43 18.01 22.73
N PRO A 235 -1.43 18.41 23.54
CA PRO A 235 -0.74 17.51 24.47
C PRO A 235 -1.64 16.93 25.57
N SER A 236 -2.67 17.67 26.02
CA SER A 236 -3.55 17.23 27.11
C SER A 236 -4.31 15.95 26.76
N VAL A 237 -4.97 15.91 25.59
CA VAL A 237 -5.72 14.74 25.11
C VAL A 237 -4.78 13.55 24.85
N TYR A 238 -3.61 13.81 24.27
CA TYR A 238 -2.58 12.79 24.05
C TYR A 238 -2.06 12.19 25.36
N ASN A 239 -1.76 13.01 26.36
CA ASN A 239 -1.27 12.57 27.66
C ASN A 239 -2.34 11.77 28.42
N ASP A 240 -3.61 12.16 28.32
CA ASP A 240 -4.71 11.39 28.92
C ASP A 240 -4.87 9.98 28.30
N LEU A 241 -4.67 9.87 26.98
CA LEU A 241 -4.63 8.58 26.29
C LEU A 241 -3.44 7.72 26.73
N GLN A 242 -2.26 8.32 26.91
CA GLN A 242 -1.08 7.59 27.37
C GLN A 242 -1.24 7.07 28.80
N LYS A 243 -1.81 7.89 29.71
CA LYS A 243 -2.05 7.49 31.10
C LYS A 243 -3.04 6.35 31.24
N LYS A 244 -4.10 6.35 30.44
CA LYS A 244 -5.13 5.29 30.45
C LYS A 244 -5.71 5.08 29.07
N PHE A 245 -5.08 4.20 28.30
CA PHE A 245 -5.58 3.80 27.00
C PHE A 245 -6.87 2.98 27.21
N THR A 246 -8.00 3.42 26.64
CA THR A 246 -9.26 2.64 26.56
C THR A 246 -9.89 2.85 25.20
N GLN A 247 -10.73 1.90 24.73
CA GLN A 247 -11.43 2.04 23.46
C GLN A 247 -12.22 3.35 23.41
N LYS A 248 -13.04 3.63 24.45
CA LYS A 248 -13.84 4.85 24.53
C LYS A 248 -12.98 6.12 24.44
N LYS A 249 -11.85 6.16 25.15
CA LYS A 249 -10.94 7.32 25.11
C LYS A 249 -10.27 7.47 23.74
N PHE A 250 -9.79 6.36 23.16
CA PHE A 250 -9.15 6.37 21.85
C PHE A 250 -10.12 6.84 20.77
N ILE A 251 -11.32 6.28 20.71
CA ILE A 251 -12.34 6.65 19.71
C ILE A 251 -12.80 8.10 19.91
N ARG A 252 -12.94 8.57 21.14
CA ARG A 252 -13.20 10.00 21.40
C ARG A 252 -12.09 10.88 20.82
N ALA A 253 -10.82 10.50 21.01
CA ALA A 253 -9.71 11.27 20.47
C ALA A 253 -9.64 11.22 18.94
N VAL A 254 -9.97 10.08 18.32
CA VAL A 254 -10.11 9.96 16.86
C VAL A 254 -11.18 10.93 16.36
N LYS A 255 -12.38 10.94 16.96
CA LYS A 255 -13.47 11.86 16.61
C LYS A 255 -13.03 13.33 16.67
N LEU A 256 -12.47 13.75 17.81
CA LEU A 256 -11.95 15.11 18.00
C LEU A 256 -10.83 15.47 17.00
N THR A 257 -10.02 14.49 16.60
CA THR A 257 -8.97 14.70 15.61
C THR A 257 -9.58 14.95 14.24
N LEU A 258 -10.55 14.12 13.83
CA LEU A 258 -11.22 14.23 12.53
C LEU A 258 -12.04 15.52 12.38
N GLU A 259 -12.65 16.01 13.46
CA GLU A 259 -13.38 17.30 13.48
C GLU A 259 -12.46 18.49 13.18
N LYS A 260 -11.22 18.47 13.67
CA LYS A 260 -10.27 19.60 13.57
C LYS A 260 -9.37 19.54 12.34
N MET A 261 -9.51 18.51 11.54
CA MET A 261 -8.59 18.20 10.47
C MET A 261 -9.10 18.74 9.13
N PRO A 262 -8.19 19.20 8.24
CA PRO A 262 -8.57 19.73 6.94
C PRO A 262 -9.31 18.71 6.06
N ALA A 263 -9.92 19.23 5.00
CA ALA A 263 -10.52 18.44 3.94
C ALA A 263 -9.53 17.40 3.37
N PRO A 264 -10.02 16.23 2.93
CA PRO A 264 -9.19 15.22 2.30
C PRO A 264 -8.49 15.76 1.05
N LYS A 265 -7.31 15.21 0.77
CA LYS A 265 -6.53 15.57 -0.41
C LYS A 265 -5.59 14.46 -0.84
N ILE A 266 -5.06 14.59 -2.05
CA ILE A 266 -3.94 13.78 -2.54
C ILE A 266 -2.66 14.32 -1.91
N THR A 267 -1.76 13.43 -1.50
CA THR A 267 -0.48 13.80 -0.89
C THR A 267 0.69 13.17 -1.62
N TYR A 268 1.85 13.82 -1.49
CA TYR A 268 3.13 13.27 -1.93
C TYR A 268 3.96 12.86 -0.72
N GLU A 269 4.31 11.58 -0.64
CA GLU A 269 5.13 10.96 0.39
C GLU A 269 4.74 11.30 1.84
N HIS A 270 3.44 11.37 2.13
CA HIS A 270 2.93 11.63 3.47
C HIS A 270 3.21 10.46 4.42
N ILE A 271 3.01 9.23 3.93
CA ILE A 271 3.21 7.99 4.69
C ILE A 271 4.21 7.07 4.00
N PHE A 272 4.03 6.89 2.70
CA PHE A 272 4.90 6.02 1.90
C PHE A 272 6.02 6.86 1.30
N ARG A 273 7.26 6.43 1.53
CA ARG A 273 8.44 7.09 0.95
C ARG A 273 9.03 6.17 -0.09
N GLY A 274 9.19 6.63 -1.32
CA GLY A 274 9.69 5.79 -2.41
C GLY A 274 11.12 5.29 -2.14
N GLU A 275 11.91 6.07 -1.38
CA GLU A 275 13.23 5.67 -0.88
C GLU A 275 13.22 4.35 -0.10
N ARG A 276 12.11 4.03 0.58
CA ARG A 276 11.98 2.85 1.46
C ARG A 276 11.47 1.60 0.74
N SER A 277 11.11 1.70 -0.54
CA SER A 277 10.58 0.59 -1.33
C SER A 277 11.69 -0.30 -1.89
N TYR A 278 12.47 -0.92 -0.98
CA TYR A 278 13.71 -1.64 -1.28
C TYR A 278 13.55 -2.77 -2.31
N GLY A 279 12.47 -3.55 -2.25
CA GLY A 279 12.24 -4.69 -3.16
C GLY A 279 12.17 -4.27 -4.64
N PRO A 280 11.13 -3.54 -5.06
CA PRO A 280 11.03 -3.12 -6.44
C PRO A 280 12.12 -2.14 -6.85
N LYS A 281 12.66 -1.31 -5.93
CA LYS A 281 13.81 -0.44 -6.23
C LYS A 281 15.04 -1.27 -6.61
N ARG A 282 15.35 -2.34 -5.86
CA ARG A 282 16.47 -3.23 -6.16
C ARG A 282 16.27 -3.97 -7.49
N GLU A 283 15.10 -4.53 -7.75
CA GLU A 283 14.83 -5.25 -9.01
C GLU A 283 14.84 -4.31 -10.23
N LEU A 284 14.17 -3.15 -10.12
CA LEU A 284 13.99 -2.24 -11.24
C LEU A 284 15.20 -1.34 -11.48
N LYS A 285 16.03 -1.06 -10.47
CA LYS A 285 17.21 -0.17 -10.58
C LYS A 285 18.54 -0.89 -10.41
N GLU A 286 18.74 -1.61 -9.31
CA GLU A 286 20.07 -2.10 -8.91
C GLU A 286 20.50 -3.36 -9.68
N ILE A 287 19.57 -4.31 -9.87
CA ILE A 287 19.89 -5.58 -10.53
C ILE A 287 19.84 -5.45 -12.07
N LEU A 288 19.04 -4.51 -12.60
CA LEU A 288 18.66 -4.50 -14.02
C LEU A 288 18.83 -3.15 -14.74
N GLY A 289 19.45 -2.16 -14.09
CA GLY A 289 20.15 -1.02 -14.71
C GLY A 289 19.41 -0.18 -15.75
N LYS A 290 18.31 0.52 -15.39
CA LYS A 290 17.69 1.55 -16.26
C LYS A 290 17.13 2.75 -15.50
N ASN A 291 17.26 3.94 -16.10
CA ASN A 291 16.46 5.13 -15.78
C ASN A 291 15.00 4.82 -16.17
N ARG A 292 14.12 4.63 -15.18
CA ARG A 292 12.68 4.38 -15.36
C ARG A 292 11.89 5.30 -14.45
N VAL A 293 10.71 5.70 -14.89
CA VAL A 293 9.75 6.38 -14.02
C VAL A 293 8.97 5.32 -13.27
N ILE A 294 9.09 5.31 -11.94
CA ILE A 294 8.36 4.39 -11.08
C ILE A 294 7.59 5.23 -10.06
N VAL A 295 6.27 5.15 -10.15
CA VAL A 295 5.35 5.86 -9.26
C VAL A 295 4.47 4.84 -8.54
N GLN A 296 4.31 5.00 -7.24
CA GLN A 296 3.33 4.26 -6.47
C GLN A 296 2.13 5.15 -6.19
N PHE A 297 0.95 4.60 -6.44
CA PHE A 297 -0.31 5.17 -6.01
C PHE A 297 -0.87 4.30 -4.90
N GLU A 298 -1.08 4.91 -3.73
CA GLU A 298 -1.62 4.28 -2.53
C GLU A 298 -2.96 4.95 -2.18
N PRO A 299 -4.01 4.81 -3.01
CA PRO A 299 -5.35 5.23 -2.64
C PRO A 299 -5.78 4.50 -1.37
N VAL A 300 -6.45 5.22 -0.48
CA VAL A 300 -7.07 4.58 0.68
C VAL A 300 -8.24 3.71 0.23
N TYR A 301 -8.53 2.64 0.96
CA TYR A 301 -9.57 1.66 0.62
C TYR A 301 -10.95 2.30 0.38
N PHE A 302 -11.24 3.40 1.08
CA PHE A 302 -12.46 4.18 0.85
C PHE A 302 -12.57 4.65 -0.60
N MET A 303 -11.47 5.16 -1.17
CA MET A 303 -11.41 5.59 -2.57
C MET A 303 -11.46 4.41 -3.54
N SER A 304 -10.62 3.37 -3.33
CA SER A 304 -10.56 2.25 -4.26
C SER A 304 -11.82 1.38 -4.29
N PHE A 305 -12.58 1.35 -3.19
CA PHE A 305 -13.82 0.56 -3.09
C PHE A 305 -15.07 1.35 -3.48
N TRP A 306 -15.28 2.54 -2.91
CA TRP A 306 -16.53 3.31 -3.11
C TRP A 306 -16.48 4.25 -4.31
N TYR A 307 -15.30 4.73 -4.71
CA TYR A 307 -15.11 5.68 -5.81
C TYR A 307 -14.03 5.22 -6.79
N PRO A 308 -14.08 3.96 -7.31
CA PRO A 308 -13.02 3.43 -8.16
C PRO A 308 -12.87 4.22 -9.48
N ASN A 309 -13.97 4.75 -10.03
CA ASN A 309 -13.97 5.53 -11.27
C ASN A 309 -13.25 6.87 -11.07
N GLU A 310 -13.61 7.62 -10.02
CA GLU A 310 -13.00 8.89 -9.66
C GLU A 310 -11.52 8.69 -9.29
N THR A 311 -11.21 7.63 -8.54
CA THR A 311 -9.83 7.24 -8.23
C THR A 311 -9.03 7.01 -9.50
N SER A 312 -9.58 6.27 -10.47
CA SER A 312 -8.90 6.00 -11.73
C SER A 312 -8.74 7.26 -12.60
N GLN A 313 -9.71 8.17 -12.54
CA GLN A 313 -9.65 9.44 -13.27
C GLN A 313 -8.55 10.35 -12.70
N ILE A 314 -8.52 10.51 -11.38
CA ILE A 314 -7.48 11.27 -10.67
C ILE A 314 -6.08 10.73 -11.02
N ILE A 315 -5.90 9.40 -10.96
CA ILE A 315 -4.62 8.77 -11.32
C ILE A 315 -4.27 9.06 -12.79
N THR A 316 -5.23 8.95 -13.69
CA THR A 316 -5.04 9.21 -15.12
C THR A 316 -4.66 10.67 -15.39
N ASP A 317 -5.30 11.63 -14.74
CA ASP A 317 -5.00 13.06 -14.90
C ASP A 317 -3.59 13.39 -14.40
N ILE A 318 -3.17 12.78 -13.28
CA ILE A 318 -1.79 12.90 -12.78
C ILE A 318 -0.80 12.34 -13.81
N ILE A 319 -1.07 11.15 -14.36
CA ILE A 319 -0.18 10.52 -15.34
C ILE A 319 -0.10 11.34 -16.62
N ASN A 320 -1.22 11.86 -17.12
CA ASN A 320 -1.23 12.66 -18.33
C ASN A 320 -0.36 13.92 -18.16
N ARG A 321 -0.50 14.64 -17.03
CA ARG A 321 0.33 15.81 -16.71
C ARG A 321 1.81 15.49 -16.49
N VAL A 322 2.13 14.25 -16.11
CA VAL A 322 3.52 13.78 -16.00
C VAL A 322 4.11 13.44 -17.37
N LEU A 323 3.28 13.09 -18.36
CA LEU A 323 3.70 12.69 -19.70
C LEU A 323 3.67 13.84 -20.73
N GLU A 324 2.98 14.95 -20.41
CA GLU A 324 3.11 16.25 -21.08
C GLU A 324 4.46 16.89 -20.79
#